data_AF-A0A958FQ70-F1
#
_entry.id   AF-A0A958FQ70-F1
#
_cell.length_a   1.000
_cell.length_b   1.000
_cell.length_c   1.000
_cell.angle_alpha   90.00
_cell.angle_beta   90.00
_cell.angle_gamma   90.00
#
_symmetry.space_group_name_H-M   'P 1'
#
loop_
_entity.id
_entity.type
_entity.pdbx_description
1 polymer ?
#
loop_
_entity_poly.entity_id
_entity_poly.type
_entity_poly.pdbx_seq_one_letter_code
_entity_poly.pdbx_strand_id
1 'polypeptide(L)'
;MKQNAALKSVTIRFLGDSGDGMQLTGTQFTRTTAIAGNDLSTMPDFPAEIRAPAGTLYGVSGFQIQFSSETVYTPGDEADVIVAMNPAALKTGLNYLKENGVIILNTDAFT
;
A
#
# COMPACT_ATOMS: atom_id res chain seq x y z
N MET A 1 -25.98 -1.11 -11.95
CA MET A 1 -25.37 -1.43 -10.64
C MET A 1 -24.36 -2.55 -10.88
N LYS A 2 -23.06 -2.32 -10.64
CA LYS A 2 -22.07 -3.42 -10.67
C LYS A 2 -22.41 -4.33 -9.48
N GLN A 3 -22.56 -5.63 -9.72
CA GLN A 3 -22.72 -6.60 -8.64
C GLN A 3 -21.46 -6.57 -7.76
N ASN A 4 -21.63 -6.49 -6.44
CA ASN A 4 -20.55 -6.69 -5.48
C ASN A 4 -20.17 -8.18 -5.51
N ALA A 5 -19.32 -8.56 -6.46
CA ALA A 5 -18.65 -9.85 -6.42
C ALA A 5 -17.72 -9.87 -5.19
N ALA A 6 -17.82 -10.93 -4.39
CA ALA A 6 -16.90 -11.13 -3.27
C ALA A 6 -15.48 -11.28 -3.84
N LEU A 7 -14.58 -10.35 -3.47
CA LEU A 7 -13.17 -10.44 -3.82
C LEU A 7 -12.53 -11.53 -2.98
N LYS A 8 -11.85 -12.48 -3.62
CA LYS A 8 -11.14 -13.55 -2.94
C LYS A 8 -9.86 -13.05 -2.26
N SER A 9 -9.12 -12.19 -2.95
CA SER A 9 -7.86 -11.62 -2.51
C SER A 9 -7.81 -10.14 -2.85
N VAL A 10 -7.13 -9.36 -2.02
CA VAL A 10 -6.87 -7.94 -2.24
C VAL A 10 -5.43 -7.62 -1.87
N THR A 11 -4.74 -6.87 -2.74
CA THR A 11 -3.42 -6.32 -2.49
C THR A 11 -3.51 -4.81 -2.29
N ILE A 12 -3.02 -4.33 -1.15
CA ILE A 12 -2.96 -2.92 -0.80
C ILE A 12 -1.49 -2.51 -0.63
N ARG A 13 -1.12 -1.37 -1.21
CA ARG A 13 0.19 -0.74 -0.99
C ARG A 13 0.02 0.64 -0.36
N PHE A 14 0.58 0.81 0.82
CA PHE A 14 0.68 2.10 1.52
C PHE A 14 1.98 2.79 1.09
N LEU A 15 1.92 4.07 0.71
CA LEU A 15 3.06 4.86 0.27
C LEU A 15 3.05 6.25 0.91
N GLY A 16 4.23 6.69 1.33
CA GLY A 16 4.48 7.99 1.97
C GLY A 16 5.97 8.23 2.10
N ASP A 17 6.37 9.40 2.58
CA ASP A 17 7.79 9.68 2.83
C ASP A 17 8.31 8.82 3.99
N SER A 18 9.62 8.62 4.04
CA SER A 18 10.30 8.04 5.20
C SER A 18 10.02 8.90 6.44
N GLY A 19 9.19 8.38 7.34
CA GLY A 19 8.71 9.09 8.53
C GLY A 19 7.19 9.26 8.61
N ASP A 20 6.47 9.12 7.50
CA ASP A 20 4.99 9.21 7.45
C ASP A 20 4.29 8.00 8.08
N GLY A 21 5.05 7.03 8.59
CA GLY A 21 4.53 5.89 9.35
C GLY A 21 4.02 4.72 8.51
N MET A 22 4.41 4.59 7.22
CA MET A 22 3.92 3.51 6.33
C MET A 22 4.15 2.10 6.91
N GLN A 23 5.27 1.89 7.58
CA GLN A 23 5.59 0.61 8.24
C GLN A 23 4.69 0.35 9.46
N LEU A 24 4.40 1.38 10.24
CA LEU A 24 3.50 1.29 11.39
C LEU A 24 2.08 0.98 10.93
N THR A 25 1.58 1.76 9.97
CA THR A 25 0.25 1.57 9.36
C THR A 25 0.13 0.17 8.77
N GLY A 26 1.11 -0.27 7.98
CA GLY A 26 1.15 -1.61 7.41
C GLY A 26 1.15 -2.72 8.45
N THR A 27 1.92 -2.56 9.53
CA THR A 27 1.97 -3.52 10.64
C THR A 27 0.63 -3.60 11.39
N GLN A 28 -0.01 -2.46 11.68
CA GLN A 28 -1.33 -2.44 12.34
C GLN A 28 -2.41 -3.05 11.45
N PHE A 29 -2.37 -2.77 10.14
CA PHE A 29 -3.28 -3.38 9.18
C PHE A 29 -3.08 -4.90 9.12
N THR A 30 -1.84 -5.35 8.99
CA THR A 30 -1.48 -6.79 9.01
C THR A 30 -2.01 -7.49 10.24
N ARG A 31 -1.80 -6.91 11.43
CA ARG A 31 -2.30 -7.47 12.69
C ARG A 31 -3.82 -7.57 12.69
N THR A 32 -4.51 -6.52 12.24
CA THR A 32 -5.97 -6.49 12.18
C THR A 32 -6.52 -7.54 11.21
N THR A 33 -5.89 -7.67 10.05
CA THR A 33 -6.23 -8.67 9.01
C THR A 33 -6.05 -10.10 9.51
N ALA A 34 -4.97 -10.38 10.26
CA ALA A 34 -4.74 -11.68 10.89
C ALA A 34 -5.78 -11.98 11.98
N ILE A 35 -6.12 -11.00 12.82
CA ILE A 35 -7.18 -11.14 13.85
C ILE A 35 -8.54 -11.42 13.18
N ALA A 36 -8.80 -10.83 12.02
CA ALA A 36 -9.99 -11.09 11.23
C ALA A 36 -10.01 -12.48 10.55
N GLY A 37 -8.93 -13.26 10.66
CA GLY A 37 -8.84 -14.64 10.17
C GLY A 37 -8.51 -14.79 8.68
N ASN A 38 -8.02 -13.73 8.02
CA ASN A 38 -7.57 -13.82 6.63
C ASN A 38 -6.13 -14.35 6.57
N ASP A 39 -5.84 -15.15 5.56
CA ASP A 39 -4.44 -15.44 5.23
C ASP A 39 -3.82 -14.24 4.53
N LEU A 40 -2.51 -14.03 4.73
CA LEU A 40 -1.84 -12.82 4.27
C LEU A 40 -0.35 -13.00 4.01
N SER A 41 0.19 -12.11 3.19
CA SER A 41 1.63 -11.95 2.98
C SER A 41 1.97 -10.47 2.84
N THR A 42 3.12 -10.06 3.35
CA THR A 42 3.53 -8.66 3.43
C THR A 42 4.89 -8.43 2.81
N MET A 43 5.11 -7.22 2.29
CA MET A 43 6.40 -6.76 1.81
C MET A 43 6.63 -5.31 2.26
N PRO A 44 7.45 -5.07 3.29
CA PRO A 44 7.91 -3.73 3.61
C PRO A 44 8.92 -3.26 2.55
N ASP A 45 8.84 -1.99 2.18
CA ASP A 45 9.71 -1.35 1.19
C ASP A 45 10.30 -0.06 1.76
N PHE A 46 11.63 0.02 1.80
CA PHE A 46 12.36 1.09 2.43
C PHE A 46 13.19 1.83 1.38
N PRO A 47 13.16 3.18 1.35
CA PRO A 47 14.01 3.94 0.45
C PRO A 47 15.48 3.70 0.78
N ALA A 48 16.33 3.68 -0.24
CA ALA A 48 17.77 3.55 -0.07
C ALA A 48 18.39 4.78 0.62
N GLU A 49 17.75 5.94 0.49
CA GLU A 49 18.21 7.19 1.06
C GLU A 49 17.71 7.34 2.50
N ILE A 50 18.65 7.33 3.46
CA ILE A 50 18.34 7.40 4.90
C ILE A 50 17.66 8.73 5.26
N ARG A 51 17.96 9.81 4.54
CA ARG A 51 17.42 11.15 4.79
C ARG A 51 17.13 11.92 3.50
N ALA A 52 16.27 11.36 2.67
CA ALA A 52 15.80 12.06 1.49
C ALA A 52 15.05 13.35 1.90
N PRO A 53 15.15 14.43 1.11
CA PRO A 53 14.30 15.59 1.31
C PRO A 53 12.82 15.19 1.19
N ALA A 54 11.95 15.78 2.01
CA ALA A 54 10.51 15.53 1.98
C ALA A 54 9.93 15.82 0.59
N GLY A 55 8.98 15.00 0.15
CA GLY A 55 8.34 15.10 -1.16
C GLY A 55 9.22 14.68 -2.34
N THR A 56 10.35 14.02 -2.11
CA THR A 56 11.18 13.47 -3.19
C THR A 56 10.88 12.01 -3.45
N LEU A 57 11.00 11.58 -4.70
CA LEU A 57 10.71 10.21 -5.10
C LEU A 57 11.64 9.19 -4.42
N TYR A 58 12.90 9.57 -4.17
CA TYR A 58 13.89 8.71 -3.52
C TYR A 58 13.64 8.50 -2.03
N GLY A 59 12.78 9.33 -1.42
CA GLY A 59 12.40 9.24 -0.01
C GLY A 59 11.13 8.46 0.26
N VAL A 60 10.46 7.96 -0.78
CA VAL A 60 9.19 7.24 -0.63
C VAL A 60 9.46 5.86 -0.02
N SER A 61 8.78 5.58 1.08
CA SER A 61 8.68 4.25 1.69
C SER A 61 7.33 3.63 1.35
N GLY A 62 7.32 2.30 1.23
CA GLY A 62 6.15 1.50 0.95
C GLY A 62 5.90 0.41 1.99
N PHE A 63 4.65 -0.01 2.10
CA PHE A 63 4.30 -1.28 2.73
C PHE A 63 3.21 -1.95 1.92
N GLN A 64 3.47 -3.15 1.42
CA GLN A 64 2.47 -3.94 0.70
C GLN A 64 1.94 -5.07 1.58
N ILE A 65 0.64 -5.30 1.49
CA ILE A 65 -0.03 -6.47 2.05
C ILE A 65 -0.96 -7.06 0.99
N GLN A 66 -0.85 -8.35 0.77
CA GLN A 66 -1.89 -9.15 0.12
C GLN A 66 -2.59 -9.98 1.18
N PHE A 67 -3.92 -9.98 1.18
CA PHE A 67 -4.72 -10.81 2.07
C PHE A 67 -5.90 -11.43 1.34
N SER A 68 -6.36 -12.58 1.84
CA SER A 68 -7.30 -13.44 1.13
C SER A 68 -8.09 -14.33 2.08
N SER A 69 -9.26 -14.77 1.62
CA SER A 69 -10.01 -15.87 2.25
C SER A 69 -9.42 -17.26 1.93
N GLU A 70 -8.46 -17.32 1.02
CA GLU A 70 -7.71 -18.52 0.60
C GLU A 70 -6.22 -18.34 0.90
N THR A 71 -5.43 -19.41 0.75
CA THR A 71 -4.00 -19.38 1.08
C THR A 71 -3.22 -18.38 0.22
N VAL A 72 -2.35 -17.57 0.85
CA VAL A 72 -1.50 -16.56 0.22
C VAL A 72 -0.04 -16.97 0.32
N TYR A 73 0.65 -17.02 -0.82
CA TYR A 73 2.08 -17.39 -0.89
C TYR A 73 3.00 -16.20 -1.17
N THR A 74 2.46 -15.13 -1.77
CA THR A 74 3.23 -13.95 -2.16
C THR A 74 2.49 -12.68 -1.75
N PRO A 75 3.19 -11.56 -1.57
CA PRO A 75 2.56 -10.27 -1.27
C PRO A 75 1.92 -9.62 -2.50
N GLY A 76 1.97 -10.27 -3.68
CA GLY A 76 1.47 -9.77 -4.96
C GLY A 76 2.47 -8.88 -5.71
N ASP A 77 2.34 -8.81 -7.04
CA ASP A 77 3.19 -7.94 -7.86
C ASP A 77 2.57 -6.54 -8.02
N GLU A 78 1.26 -6.51 -8.30
CA GLU A 78 0.47 -5.29 -8.47
C GLU A 78 -0.57 -5.13 -7.35
N ALA A 79 -0.87 -3.89 -7.01
CA ALA A 79 -1.84 -3.51 -6.00
C ALA A 79 -3.22 -3.25 -6.62
N ASP A 80 -4.27 -3.74 -5.95
CA ASP A 80 -5.65 -3.36 -6.22
C ASP A 80 -5.96 -1.97 -5.67
N VAL A 81 -5.29 -1.60 -4.58
CA VAL A 81 -5.44 -0.29 -3.92
C VAL A 81 -4.06 0.29 -3.60
N ILE A 82 -3.84 1.55 -3.95
CA ILE A 82 -2.74 2.34 -3.38
C ILE A 82 -3.27 3.40 -2.43
N VAL A 83 -2.59 3.57 -1.30
CA VAL A 83 -2.85 4.62 -0.32
C VAL A 83 -1.64 5.56 -0.34
N ALA A 84 -1.79 6.76 -0.90
CA ALA A 84 -0.70 7.69 -1.11
C ALA A 84 -0.85 8.95 -0.23
N MET A 85 0.15 9.20 0.61
CA MET A 85 0.13 10.30 1.60
C MET A 85 0.55 11.65 1.04
N ASN A 86 1.22 11.67 -0.12
CA ASN A 86 1.74 12.89 -0.75
C ASN A 86 1.93 12.69 -2.27
N PRO A 87 2.25 13.74 -3.05
CA PRO A 87 2.43 13.65 -4.50
C PRO A 87 3.57 12.71 -4.95
N ALA A 88 4.66 12.63 -4.19
CA ALA A 88 5.78 11.74 -4.50
C ALA A 88 5.36 10.28 -4.36
N ALA A 89 4.66 9.95 -3.27
CA ALA A 89 4.08 8.64 -3.02
C ALA A 89 3.07 8.25 -4.10
N LEU A 90 2.21 9.17 -4.57
CA LEU A 90 1.31 8.91 -5.69
C LEU A 90 2.10 8.59 -6.96
N LYS A 91 3.07 9.43 -7.33
CA LYS A 91 3.86 9.24 -8.55
C LYS A 91 4.62 7.91 -8.54
N THR A 92 5.21 7.52 -7.41
CA THR A 92 5.87 6.22 -7.26
C THR A 92 4.85 5.06 -7.28
N GLY A 93 3.72 5.23 -6.60
CA GLY A 93 2.70 4.20 -6.42
C GLY A 93 1.96 3.81 -7.70
N LEU A 94 1.77 4.73 -8.65
CA LEU A 94 1.06 4.47 -9.91
C LEU A 94 1.68 3.34 -10.74
N ASN A 95 3.00 3.11 -10.64
CA ASN A 95 3.67 2.02 -11.36
C ASN A 95 3.28 0.62 -10.87
N TYR A 96 2.65 0.55 -9.69
CA TYR A 96 2.25 -0.71 -9.07
C TYR A 96 0.74 -0.92 -9.07
N LEU A 97 -0.04 0.07 -9.49
CA LEU A 97 -1.50 -0.01 -9.44
C LEU A 97 -2.03 -0.75 -10.66
N LYS A 98 -2.87 -1.76 -10.44
CA LYS A 98 -3.58 -2.45 -11.52
C LYS A 98 -4.44 -1.48 -12.33
N GLU A 99 -4.71 -1.82 -13.58
CA GLU A 99 -5.69 -1.10 -14.38
C GLU A 99 -7.06 -1.09 -13.67
N ASN A 100 -7.70 0.08 -13.60
CA ASN A 100 -8.94 0.30 -12.84
C ASN A 100 -8.82 0.09 -11.32
N GLY A 101 -7.60 0.09 -10.77
CA GLY A 101 -7.36 0.05 -9.33
C GLY A 101 -7.84 1.30 -8.60
N VAL A 102 -7.91 1.21 -7.26
CA VAL A 102 -8.40 2.29 -6.40
C VAL A 102 -7.22 3.10 -5.86
N ILE A 103 -7.38 4.42 -5.85
CA ILE A 103 -6.41 5.34 -5.25
C ILE A 103 -7.09 6.03 -4.06
N ILE A 104 -6.46 5.94 -2.90
CA ILE A 104 -6.81 6.71 -1.70
C ILE A 104 -5.72 7.75 -1.50
N LEU A 105 -6.10 9.03 -1.49
CA LEU A 105 -5.18 10.17 -1.46
C LEU A 105 -5.39 11.02 -0.20
N ASN A 106 -4.29 11.43 0.41
CA ASN A 106 -4.28 12.56 1.33
C ASN A 106 -4.24 13.86 0.51
N THR A 107 -5.39 14.49 0.30
CA THR A 107 -5.51 15.71 -0.54
C THR A 107 -4.82 16.93 0.05
N ASP A 108 -4.63 16.97 1.37
CA ASP A 108 -4.03 18.11 2.06
C ASP A 108 -2.54 18.28 1.71
N ALA A 109 -1.90 17.24 1.18
CA ALA A 109 -0.50 17.26 0.75
C ALA A 109 -0.29 17.80 -0.68
N PHE A 110 -1.35 18.21 -1.39
CA PHE A 110 -1.31 18.62 -2.81
C PHE A 110 -1.47 20.13 -3.05
N THR A 111 -1.36 20.95 -2.00
CA THR A 111 -1.44 22.42 -2.06
C THR A 111 -0.08 23.08 -2.23
#